data_AF-W7UBS2-F1
#
_entry.id   AF-W7UBS2-F1
#
_cell.length_a   1.000
_cell.length_b   1.000
_cell.length_c   1.000
_cell.angle_alpha   90.00
_cell.angle_beta   90.00
_cell.angle_gamma   90.00
#
_symmetry.space_group_name_H-M   'P 1'
#
loop_
_entity.id
_entity.type
_entity.pdbx_description
1 polymer ?
#
loop_
_entity_poly.entity_id
_entity_poly.type
_entity_poly.pdbx_seq_one_letter_code
_entity_poly.pdbx_strand_id
1 'polypeptide(L)'
;MKCETCGSKLSGMQPNCPFCGTPDPQFVRRYGAYPPPPSQRNIPPQNIYRPPYQPIMPTYSKENEPAEAAIIIFSIICPLVGFIYGLISLSHGEIRAGKTYLAVSAITFAAFILFIVLIAFMAAALT
;
A
#
# COMPACT_ATOMS: atom_id res chain seq x y z
N MET A 1 -21.37 18.46 12.71
CA MET A 1 -21.50 19.93 12.90
C MET A 1 -20.26 20.48 13.61
N LYS A 2 -20.09 21.80 13.76
CA LYS A 2 -18.94 22.40 14.47
C LYS A 2 -19.39 23.09 15.75
N CYS A 3 -18.55 23.09 16.79
CA CYS A 3 -18.78 23.89 18.00
C CYS A 3 -18.60 25.38 17.68
N GLU A 4 -19.54 26.23 18.07
CA GLU A 4 -19.47 27.68 17.83
C GLU A 4 -18.37 28.37 18.64
N THR A 5 -17.98 27.80 19.79
CA THR A 5 -16.95 28.36 20.67
C THR A 5 -15.54 27.98 20.25
N CYS A 6 -15.30 26.72 19.86
CA CYS A 6 -13.96 26.21 19.58
C CYS A 6 -13.76 25.63 18.17
N GLY A 7 -14.78 25.66 17.31
CA GLY A 7 -14.70 25.22 15.92
C GLY A 7 -14.56 23.70 15.69
N SER A 8 -14.44 22.90 16.75
CA SER A 8 -14.24 21.44 16.66
C SER A 8 -15.44 20.72 16.08
N LYS A 9 -15.22 19.65 15.31
CA LYS A 9 -16.31 18.82 14.76
C LYS A 9 -17.02 18.04 15.88
N LEU A 10 -18.32 18.26 16.03
CA LEU A 10 -19.22 17.56 16.93
C LEU A 10 -20.01 16.48 16.18
N SER A 11 -20.17 15.32 16.84
CA SER A 11 -20.95 14.17 16.32
C SER A 11 -22.47 14.33 16.50
N GLY A 12 -22.93 15.27 17.35
CA GLY A 12 -24.34 15.53 17.62
C GLY A 12 -25.08 14.48 18.44
N MET A 13 -24.34 13.52 18.99
CA MET A 13 -24.83 12.59 20.00
C MET A 13 -24.29 12.90 21.40
N GLN A 14 -23.44 13.92 21.52
CA GLN A 14 -22.80 14.29 22.79
C GLN A 14 -23.46 15.57 23.33
N PRO A 15 -23.76 15.63 24.63
CA PRO A 15 -24.44 16.78 25.22
C PRO A 15 -23.56 18.03 25.33
N ASN A 16 -22.24 17.85 25.39
CA ASN A 16 -21.26 18.91 25.52
C ASN A 16 -20.11 18.67 24.55
N CYS A 17 -19.49 19.75 24.10
CA CYS A 17 -18.30 19.71 23.29
C CYS A 17 -17.13 19.08 24.08
N PRO A 18 -16.46 18.05 23.55
CA PRO A 18 -15.37 17.37 24.27
C PRO A 18 -14.10 18.22 24.43
N PHE A 19 -14.01 19.37 23.75
CA PHE A 19 -12.83 20.23 23.77
C PHE A 19 -12.98 21.47 24.65
N CYS A 20 -14.15 22.13 24.62
CA CYS A 20 -14.40 23.35 25.39
C CYS A 20 -15.53 23.22 26.42
N GLY A 21 -16.22 22.08 26.47
CA GLY A 21 -17.33 21.86 27.40
C GLY A 21 -18.62 22.62 27.06
N THR A 22 -18.62 23.48 26.03
CA THR A 22 -19.82 24.21 25.60
C THR A 22 -20.94 23.21 25.26
N PRO A 23 -22.16 23.38 25.79
CA PRO A 23 -23.27 22.49 25.51
C PRO A 23 -23.64 22.51 24.02
N ASP A 24 -24.00 21.35 23.50
CA ASP A 24 -24.41 21.19 22.11
C ASP A 24 -25.87 21.63 21.93
N PRO A 25 -26.14 22.70 21.15
CA PRO A 25 -27.50 23.21 20.98
C PRO A 25 -28.43 22.22 20.27
N GLN A 26 -27.91 21.27 19.48
CA GLN A 26 -28.72 20.25 18.81
C GLN A 26 -29.14 19.13 19.77
N PHE A 27 -28.27 18.78 20.73
CA PHE A 27 -28.61 17.80 21.77
C PHE A 27 -29.76 18.33 22.63
N VAL A 28 -29.69 19.60 23.04
CA VAL A 28 -30.75 20.25 23.83
C VAL A 28 -32.07 20.30 23.06
N ARG A 29 -32.03 20.63 21.76
CA ARG A 29 -33.23 20.63 20.90
C ARG A 29 -33.86 19.25 20.73
N ARG A 30 -33.08 18.17 20.74
CA ARG A 30 -33.58 16.81 20.58
C ARG A 30 -34.09 16.18 21.88
N TYR A 31 -33.46 16.46 23.01
CA TYR A 31 -33.69 15.72 24.25
C TYR A 31 -34.28 16.58 25.37
N GLY A 32 -34.52 17.87 25.15
CA GLY A 32 -35.32 18.74 26.03
C GLY A 32 -34.72 19.02 27.41
N ALA A 33 -33.51 18.53 27.70
CA ALA A 33 -32.85 18.71 28.98
C ALA A 33 -31.36 19.01 28.78
N TYR A 34 -30.84 20.00 29.49
CA TYR A 34 -29.40 20.15 29.71
C TYR A 34 -28.99 19.10 30.75
N PRO A 35 -28.12 18.14 30.43
CA PRO A 35 -27.51 17.33 31.47
C PRO A 35 -26.61 18.21 32.35
N PRO A 36 -26.39 17.83 33.63
CA PRO A 36 -25.51 18.57 34.52
C PRO A 36 -24.14 18.77 33.87
N PRO A 37 -23.49 19.92 34.09
CA PRO A 37 -22.18 20.19 33.50
C PRO A 37 -21.27 19.00 33.84
N PRO A 38 -20.54 18.44 32.85
CA PRO A 38 -19.67 17.31 33.12
C PRO A 38 -18.71 17.75 34.23
N SER A 39 -18.77 17.09 35.39
CA SER A 39 -17.77 17.22 36.44
C SER A 39 -16.42 17.17 35.76
N GLN A 40 -15.63 18.25 35.88
CA GLN A 40 -14.32 18.39 35.23
C GLN A 40 -13.62 17.05 35.28
N ARG A 41 -13.66 16.34 34.16
CA ARG A 41 -12.94 15.08 34.03
C ARG A 41 -11.51 15.56 34.12
N ASN A 42 -10.82 15.24 35.20
CA ASN A 42 -9.38 15.45 35.33
C ASN A 42 -8.76 14.85 34.07
N ILE A 43 -8.53 15.69 33.06
CA ILE A 43 -7.75 15.32 31.89
C ILE A 43 -6.35 15.21 32.49
N PRO A 44 -5.77 14.00 32.60
CA PRO A 44 -4.39 13.91 33.04
C PRO A 44 -3.56 14.82 32.13
N PRO A 45 -2.65 15.64 32.67
CA PRO A 45 -1.88 16.59 31.87
C PRO A 45 -1.31 15.87 30.66
N GLN A 46 -1.63 16.37 29.47
CA GLN A 46 -1.06 15.86 28.22
C GLN A 46 0.45 15.96 28.37
N ASN A 47 1.09 14.79 28.50
CA ASN A 47 2.52 14.69 28.65
C ASN A 47 3.16 15.27 27.37
N ILE A 48 3.76 16.45 27.49
CA ILE A 48 4.43 17.20 26.41
C ILE A 48 5.65 16.42 25.86
N TYR A 49 6.03 15.31 26.51
CA TYR A 49 7.05 14.36 26.05
C TYR A 49 6.50 13.12 25.32
N ARG A 50 5.27 13.15 24.77
CA ARG A 50 4.89 12.10 23.81
C ARG A 50 5.49 12.43 22.44
N PRO A 51 6.35 11.56 21.88
CA PRO A 51 6.82 11.74 20.51
C PRO A 51 5.60 11.80 19.57
N PRO A 52 5.68 12.57 18.47
CA PRO A 52 4.59 12.70 17.52
C PRO A 52 4.12 11.30 17.11
N TYR A 53 2.81 11.10 17.06
CA TYR A 53 2.20 9.87 16.59
C TYR A 53 2.69 9.63 15.16
N GLN A 54 3.71 8.78 15.02
CA GLN A 54 4.19 8.40 13.71
C GLN A 54 3.06 7.60 13.06
N PRO A 55 2.67 7.92 11.81
CA PRO A 55 1.75 7.07 11.10
C PRO A 55 2.30 5.66 11.17
N ILE A 56 1.48 4.73 11.66
CA ILE A 56 1.79 3.30 11.63
C ILE A 56 1.91 2.98 10.14
N MET A 57 3.13 3.05 9.63
CA MET A 57 3.45 2.50 8.34
C MET A 57 3.07 1.03 8.43
N PRO A 58 2.25 0.50 7.51
CA PRO A 58 1.91 -0.91 7.53
C PRO A 58 3.22 -1.67 7.63
N THR A 59 3.39 -2.40 8.73
CA THR A 59 4.57 -3.23 8.94
C THR A 59 4.60 -4.20 7.78
N TYR A 60 5.53 -3.99 6.86
CA TYR A 60 5.75 -4.86 5.72
C TYR A 60 6.14 -6.23 6.27
N SER A 61 5.16 -7.12 6.41
CA SER A 61 5.37 -8.49 6.88
C SER A 61 6.10 -9.23 5.76
N LYS A 62 7.41 -9.41 5.93
CA LYS A 62 8.29 -10.14 5.02
C LYS A 62 7.82 -11.59 4.73
N GLU A 63 6.94 -12.10 5.58
CA GLU A 63 6.29 -13.42 5.45
C GLU A 63 5.37 -13.55 4.23
N ASN A 64 4.89 -12.44 3.67
CA ASN A 64 4.05 -12.41 2.47
C ASN A 64 4.76 -11.73 1.29
N GLU A 65 6.09 -11.80 1.19
CA GLU A 65 6.77 -11.43 -0.07
C GLU A 65 6.26 -12.38 -1.17
N PRO A 66 5.46 -11.88 -2.14
CA PRO A 66 5.04 -12.74 -3.24
C PRO A 66 6.30 -13.20 -3.98
N ALA A 67 6.30 -14.42 -4.52
CA ALA A 67 7.43 -14.99 -5.26
C ALA A 67 7.82 -14.20 -6.54
N GLU A 68 7.31 -12.99 -6.70
CA GLU A 68 7.68 -12.00 -7.71
C GLU A 68 9.19 -11.81 -7.80
N ALA A 69 9.90 -11.71 -6.68
CA ALA A 69 11.35 -11.53 -6.69
C ALA A 69 12.08 -12.71 -7.38
N ALA A 70 11.70 -13.95 -7.04
CA ALA A 70 12.28 -15.13 -7.67
C ALA A 70 11.92 -15.21 -9.16
N ILE A 71 10.67 -14.92 -9.52
CA ILE A 71 10.20 -14.94 -10.91
C ILE A 71 10.96 -13.90 -11.75
N ILE A 72 11.18 -12.69 -11.23
CA ILE A 72 11.96 -11.63 -11.90
C ILE A 72 13.43 -12.06 -12.07
N ILE A 73 14.03 -12.66 -11.04
CA ILE A 73 15.42 -13.10 -11.10
C ILE A 73 15.58 -14.22 -12.14
N PHE A 74 14.72 -15.24 -12.13
CA PHE A 74 14.76 -16.33 -13.11
C PHE A 74 14.45 -15.86 -14.53
N SER A 75 13.55 -14.88 -14.71
CA SER A 75 13.23 -14.38 -16.04
C SER A 75 14.38 -13.64 -16.73
N ILE A 76 15.29 -13.07 -15.95
CA ILE A 76 16.48 -12.39 -16.48
C ILE A 76 17.61 -13.39 -16.71
N ILE A 77 17.82 -14.31 -15.78
CA ILE A 77 18.93 -15.29 -15.85
C ILE A 77 18.73 -16.29 -16.98
N CYS A 78 17.52 -16.84 -17.15
CA CYS A 78 17.24 -17.85 -18.20
C CYS A 78 17.60 -17.40 -19.63
N PRO A 79 17.14 -16.22 -20.13
CA PRO A 79 17.50 -15.77 -21.47
C PRO A 79 18.99 -15.41 -21.58
N LEU A 80 19.61 -14.88 -20.52
CA LEU A 80 21.04 -14.59 -20.48
C LEU A 80 21.89 -15.84 -20.68
N VAL A 81 21.58 -16.91 -19.94
CA VAL A 81 22.27 -18.20 -20.06
C VAL A 81 22.09 -18.78 -21.47
N GLY A 82 20.86 -18.79 -22.00
CA GLY A 82 20.59 -19.26 -23.36
C GLY A 82 21.33 -18.47 -24.44
N PHE A 83 21.43 -17.15 -24.28
CA PHE A 83 22.16 -16.28 -25.19
C PHE A 83 23.67 -16.55 -25.15
N ILE A 84 24.26 -16.65 -23.96
CA ILE A 84 25.70 -16.93 -23.78
C ILE A 84 26.06 -18.30 -24.36
N TYR A 85 25.29 -19.36 -24.05
CA TYR A 85 25.52 -20.69 -24.63
C TYR A 85 25.33 -20.72 -26.15
N GLY A 86 24.39 -19.93 -26.67
CA GLY A 86 24.21 -19.76 -28.12
C GLY A 86 25.45 -19.16 -28.79
N LEU A 87 26.01 -18.09 -28.21
CA LEU A 87 27.23 -17.46 -28.71
C LEU A 87 28.46 -18.37 -28.62
N ILE A 88 28.61 -19.11 -27.51
CA ILE A 88 29.71 -20.07 -27.33
C ILE A 88 29.60 -21.23 -28.33
N SER A 89 28.39 -21.73 -28.60
CA SER A 89 28.21 -22.80 -29.60
C SER A 89 28.51 -22.30 -31.01
N LEU A 90 28.18 -21.03 -31.31
CA LEU A 90 28.54 -20.39 -32.57
C LEU A 90 30.06 -20.19 -32.73
N SER A 91 30.78 -19.86 -31.64
CA SER A 91 32.23 -19.67 -31.70
C SER A 91 33.02 -20.96 -31.90
N HIS A 92 32.47 -22.11 -31.49
CA HIS A 92 33.07 -23.43 -31.73
C HIS A 92 32.70 -24.04 -33.10
N GLY A 93 31.99 -23.30 -33.96
CA GLY A 93 31.58 -23.78 -35.29
C GLY A 93 30.34 -24.67 -35.30
N GLU A 94 29.67 -24.85 -34.16
CA GLU A 94 28.41 -25.60 -34.07
C GLU A 94 27.21 -24.74 -34.48
N ILE A 95 27.17 -24.36 -35.76
CA ILE A 95 26.19 -23.40 -36.31
C ILE A 95 24.74 -23.88 -36.12
N ARG A 96 24.48 -25.20 -36.16
CA ARG A 96 23.13 -25.76 -35.94
C ARG A 96 22.69 -25.60 -34.48
N ALA A 97 23.54 -25.99 -33.52
CA ALA A 97 23.22 -25.94 -32.10
C ALA A 97 23.11 -24.48 -31.60
N GLY A 98 24.05 -23.62 -32.01
CA GLY A 98 24.03 -22.20 -31.63
C GLY A 98 22.81 -21.45 -32.15
N LYS A 99 22.34 -21.74 -33.38
CA LYS A 99 21.08 -21.16 -33.90
C LYS A 99 19.87 -21.59 -33.09
N THR A 100 19.79 -22.85 -32.66
CA THR A 100 18.68 -23.31 -31.79
C THR A 100 18.72 -22.63 -30.43
N TYR A 101 19.88 -22.49 -29.78
CA TYR A 101 19.97 -21.79 -28.49
C TYR A 101 19.59 -20.32 -28.61
N LEU A 102 20.03 -19.63 -29.67
CA LEU A 102 19.62 -18.25 -29.93
C LEU A 102 18.11 -18.13 -30.22
N ALA A 103 17.56 -19.01 -31.07
CA ALA A 103 16.13 -19.01 -31.38
C ALA A 103 15.28 -19.26 -30.13
N VAL A 104 15.67 -20.23 -29.31
CA VAL A 104 14.98 -20.54 -28.05
C VAL A 104 15.06 -19.34 -27.09
N SER A 105 16.23 -18.72 -26.92
CA SER A 105 16.40 -17.54 -26.06
C SER A 105 15.51 -16.36 -26.50
N ALA A 106 15.42 -16.11 -27.81
CA ALA A 106 14.60 -15.05 -28.37
C ALA A 106 13.10 -15.31 -28.17
N ILE A 107 12.65 -16.55 -28.38
CA ILE A 107 11.25 -16.96 -28.16
C ILE A 107 10.88 -16.83 -26.67
N THR A 108 11.73 -17.29 -25.76
CA THR A 108 11.49 -17.16 -24.32
C THR A 108 11.40 -15.70 -23.89
N PHE A 109 12.26 -14.82 -24.43
CA PHE A 109 12.22 -13.41 -24.11
C PHE A 109 10.94 -12.74 -24.64
N ALA A 110 10.54 -13.03 -25.88
CA ALA A 110 9.31 -12.52 -26.47
C ALA A 110 8.06 -12.98 -25.69
N ALA A 111 8.02 -14.26 -25.29
CA ALA A 111 6.93 -14.80 -24.46
C ALA A 111 6.85 -14.11 -23.09
N PHE A 112 8.00 -13.80 -22.47
CA PHE A 112 8.05 -13.09 -21.19
C PHE A 112 7.53 -11.65 -21.29
N ILE A 113 7.96 -10.90 -22.32
CA ILE A 113 7.46 -9.55 -22.58
C ILE A 113 5.94 -9.57 -22.81
N LEU A 114 5.45 -10.53 -23.60
CA LEU A 114 4.02 -10.70 -23.85
C LEU A 114 3.25 -10.99 -22.55
N PHE A 115 3.79 -11.84 -21.68
CA PHE A 115 3.20 -12.13 -20.38
C PHE A 115 3.10 -10.89 -19.48
N ILE A 116 4.15 -10.06 -19.42
CA ILE A 116 4.11 -8.78 -18.68
C ILE A 116 3.04 -7.85 -19.24
N VAL A 117 2.95 -7.72 -20.57
CA VAL A 117 1.94 -6.87 -21.22
C VAL A 117 0.52 -7.36 -20.89
N LEU A 118 0.29 -8.68 -20.89
CA LEU A 118 -0.99 -9.26 -20.48
C LEU A 118 -1.33 -8.95 -19.02
N ILE A 119 -0.37 -9.09 -18.10
CA ILE A 119 -0.59 -8.73 -16.69
C ILE A 119 -0.92 -7.23 -16.56
N ALA A 120 -0.16 -6.36 -17.24
CA ALA A 120 -0.42 -4.93 -17.21
C ALA A 120 -1.81 -4.58 -17.74
N PHE A 121 -2.26 -5.25 -18.81
CA PHE A 121 -3.61 -5.08 -19.34
C PHE A 121 -4.69 -5.55 -18.37
N MET A 122 -4.50 -6.73 -17.74
CA MET A 122 -5.42 -7.25 -16.73
C MET A 122 -5.50 -6.35 -15.49
N ALA A 123 -4.38 -5.79 -15.05
CA ALA A 123 -4.33 -4.85 -13.94
C ALA A 123 -5.06 -3.54 -14.27
N ALA A 124 -4.85 -3.00 -15.48
CA ALA A 124 -5.54 -1.81 -15.96
C ALA A 124 -7.04 -2.02 -16.16
N ALA A 125 -7.47 -3.24 -16.49
CA ALA A 125 -8.90 -3.58 -16.62
C ALA A 125 -9.62 -3.76 -15.27
N LEU A 126 -8.89 -3.91 -14.16
CA LEU A 126 -9.43 -4.08 -12.81
C LEU A 126 -9.57 -2.77 -12.03
N THR A 127 -8.96 -1.68 -12.50
CA THR A 127 -8.99 -0.32 -11.91
C THR A 127 -10.03 0.56 -12.58
#